data_AF-A0A9W6ZI33-F1
#
_entry.id   AF-A0A9W6ZI33-F1
#
_cell.length_a   1.000
_cell.length_b   1.000
_cell.length_c   1.000
_cell.angle_alpha   90.00
_cell.angle_beta   90.00
_cell.angle_gamma   90.00
#
_symmetry.space_group_name_H-M   'P 1'
#
loop_
_entity.id
_entity.type
_entity.pdbx_description
1 polymer ?
#
loop_
_entity_poly.entity_id
_entity_poly.type
_entity_poly.pdbx_seq_one_letter_code
_entity_poly.pdbx_strand_id
1 'polypeptide(L)'
;LADFYRSPFTGDITEVPGIGPAAAKSLAAGEADDKITNSFQLVGKFLALKGPDSDGHKVESVEHMEKFWYFLQEKGIKAHRSAIVNAIAEKMNTMMPGIYDADAYGDDEDDE
;
A
#
# COMPACT_ATOMS: atom_id res chain seq x y z
N LEU A 1 7.26 -10.82 8.04
CA LEU A 1 7.64 -9.55 7.39
C LEU A 1 9.01 -9.64 6.70
N ALA A 2 10.08 -10.05 7.41
CA ALA A 2 11.43 -10.15 6.83
C ALA A 2 11.52 -10.94 5.51
N ASP A 3 10.82 -12.07 5.40
CA ASP A 3 10.83 -12.88 4.16
C ASP A 3 10.09 -12.18 3.02
N PHE A 4 8.97 -11.51 3.31
CA PHE A 4 8.22 -10.73 2.33
C PHE A 4 9.07 -9.59 1.75
N TYR A 5 9.88 -8.91 2.57
CA TYR A 5 10.73 -7.81 2.13
C TYR A 5 11.86 -8.24 1.21
N ARG A 6 12.42 -9.44 1.42
CA ARG A 6 13.54 -9.95 0.62
C ARG A 6 13.10 -10.72 -0.62
N SER A 7 11.85 -11.19 -0.63
CA SER A 7 11.33 -12.00 -1.73
C SER A 7 10.86 -11.13 -2.89
N PRO A 8 11.09 -11.54 -4.15
CA PRO A 8 10.49 -10.88 -5.30
C PRO A 8 8.96 -10.97 -5.22
N PHE A 9 8.27 -10.01 -5.83
CA PHE A 9 6.83 -10.17 -6.05
C PHE A 9 6.57 -11.29 -7.06
N THR A 10 5.65 -12.20 -6.74
CA THR A 10 5.24 -13.30 -7.63
C THR A 10 4.02 -12.94 -8.47
N GLY A 11 3.27 -11.92 -8.06
CA GLY A 11 1.94 -11.59 -8.58
C GLY A 11 0.82 -12.11 -7.69
N ASP A 12 1.08 -12.99 -6.72
CA ASP A 12 0.07 -13.37 -5.75
C ASP A 12 -0.18 -12.23 -4.75
N ILE A 13 -1.39 -11.70 -4.76
CA ILE A 13 -1.77 -10.58 -3.88
C ILE A 13 -1.89 -11.02 -2.41
N THR A 14 -2.08 -12.31 -2.14
CA THR A 14 -2.23 -12.85 -0.79
C THR A 14 -0.90 -13.02 -0.06
N GLU A 15 0.22 -12.85 -0.76
CA GLU A 15 1.55 -12.76 -0.15
C GLU A 15 1.76 -11.44 0.60
N VAL A 16 0.95 -10.42 0.31
CA VAL A 16 1.00 -9.13 1.02
C VAL A 16 0.40 -9.30 2.42
N PRO A 17 1.15 -8.99 3.49
CA PRO A 17 0.64 -9.09 4.85
C PRO A 17 -0.67 -8.30 5.02
N GLY A 18 -1.64 -8.90 5.72
CA GLY A 18 -2.98 -8.32 5.90
C GLY A 18 -3.96 -8.56 4.74
N ILE A 19 -3.51 -9.09 3.59
CA ILE A 19 -4.39 -9.44 2.47
C ILE A 19 -4.72 -10.94 2.47
N GLY A 20 -5.85 -11.28 3.08
CA GLY A 20 -6.44 -12.62 2.96
C GLY A 20 -7.37 -12.77 1.75
N PRO A 21 -7.97 -13.96 1.53
CA PRO A 21 -8.87 -14.22 0.40
C PRO A 21 -10.05 -13.25 0.27
N ALA A 22 -10.60 -12.78 1.40
CA ALA A 22 -11.68 -11.80 1.40
C ALA A 22 -11.21 -10.43 0.90
N ALA A 23 -10.05 -9.94 1.39
CA ALA A 23 -9.46 -8.69 0.92
C ALA A 23 -9.06 -8.77 -0.56
N ALA A 24 -8.48 -9.89 -0.99
CA ALA A 24 -8.17 -10.15 -2.39
C ALA A 24 -9.42 -10.09 -3.29
N LYS A 25 -10.54 -10.68 -2.84
CA LYS A 25 -11.82 -10.61 -3.55
C LYS A 25 -12.34 -9.18 -3.66
N SER A 26 -12.23 -8.39 -2.58
CA SER A 26 -12.64 -6.99 -2.55
C SER A 26 -11.79 -6.12 -3.48
N LEU A 27 -10.47 -6.33 -3.48
CA LEU A 27 -9.53 -5.66 -4.39
C LEU A 27 -9.80 -5.98 -5.85
N ALA A 28 -10.22 -7.21 -6.15
CA ALA A 28 -10.58 -7.67 -7.48
C ALA A 28 -12.01 -7.26 -7.91
N ALA A 29 -12.79 -6.55 -7.09
CA ALA A 29 -14.07 -5.99 -7.50
C ALA A 29 -13.86 -4.71 -8.35
N GLY A 30 -14.86 -4.32 -9.16
CA GLY A 30 -14.80 -3.14 -10.01
C GLY A 30 -14.43 -3.42 -11.48
N GLU A 31 -14.29 -2.35 -12.25
CA GLU A 31 -14.07 -2.38 -13.70
C GLU A 31 -12.69 -1.80 -14.07
N ALA A 32 -12.11 -2.33 -15.15
CA ALA A 32 -10.85 -1.85 -15.75
C ALA A 32 -9.74 -1.52 -14.72
N ASP A 33 -9.29 -0.27 -14.68
CA ASP A 33 -8.11 0.19 -13.93
C ASP A 33 -8.32 0.25 -12.41
N ASP A 34 -9.56 0.10 -11.93
CA ASP A 34 -9.85 0.00 -10.50
C ASP A 34 -9.61 -1.43 -9.96
N LYS A 35 -9.49 -2.42 -10.84
CA LYS A 35 -9.38 -3.83 -10.46
C LYS A 35 -7.95 -4.20 -10.08
N ILE A 36 -7.75 -4.62 -8.83
CA ILE A 36 -6.46 -5.12 -8.34
C ILE A 36 -6.55 -6.63 -8.13
N THR A 37 -5.94 -7.40 -9.03
CA THR A 37 -5.93 -8.88 -9.01
C THR A 37 -4.56 -9.48 -8.72
N ASN A 38 -3.50 -8.67 -8.72
CA ASN A 38 -2.14 -9.11 -8.42
C ASN A 38 -1.35 -8.06 -7.62
N SER A 39 -0.24 -8.50 -7.01
CA SER A 39 0.62 -7.64 -6.20
C SER A 39 1.27 -6.50 -6.98
N PHE A 40 1.56 -6.68 -8.28
CA PHE A 40 2.16 -5.64 -9.12
C PHE A 40 1.21 -4.46 -9.36
N GLN A 41 -0.08 -4.74 -9.56
CA GLN A 41 -1.11 -3.71 -9.68
C GLN A 41 -1.29 -2.94 -8.37
N LEU A 42 -1.25 -3.64 -7.23
CA LEU A 42 -1.32 -2.98 -5.92
C LEU A 42 -0.15 -2.01 -5.73
N VAL A 43 1.07 -2.46 -6.09
CA VAL A 43 2.26 -1.60 -6.09
C VAL A 43 2.12 -0.45 -7.07
N GLY A 44 1.64 -0.69 -8.29
CA GLY A 44 1.39 0.36 -9.28
C GLY A 44 0.43 1.42 -8.75
N LYS A 45 -0.65 1.00 -8.07
CA LYS A 45 -1.59 1.91 -7.41
C LYS A 45 -0.94 2.69 -6.27
N PHE A 46 -0.15 2.03 -5.42
CA PHE A 46 0.63 2.70 -4.38
C PHE A 46 1.54 3.78 -4.99
N LEU A 47 2.34 3.44 -6.01
CA LEU A 47 3.25 4.39 -6.67
C LEU A 47 2.50 5.55 -7.34
N ALA A 48 1.35 5.30 -7.97
CA ALA A 48 0.54 6.33 -8.60
C ALA A 48 0.04 7.41 -7.61
N LEU A 49 -0.09 7.07 -6.33
CA LEU A 49 -0.50 8.00 -5.28
C LEU A 49 0.65 8.90 -4.75
N LYS A 50 1.90 8.68 -5.18
CA LYS A 50 3.10 9.46 -4.79
C LYS A 50 3.40 10.64 -5.73
N GLY A 51 2.65 10.80 -6.82
CA GLY A 51 2.84 11.89 -7.77
C GLY A 51 2.47 13.26 -7.19
N PRO A 52 3.01 14.37 -7.74
CA PRO A 52 2.49 15.68 -7.38
C PRO A 52 1.02 15.75 -7.74
N ASP A 53 0.21 16.35 -6.88
CA ASP A 53 -1.17 16.68 -7.27
C ASP A 53 -1.17 17.76 -8.37
N SER A 54 -2.37 18.15 -8.82
CA SER A 54 -2.55 19.13 -9.89
C SER A 54 -1.86 20.48 -9.65
N ASP A 55 -1.48 20.79 -8.41
CA ASP A 55 -0.92 22.08 -8.00
C ASP A 55 0.59 22.04 -7.75
N GLY A 56 1.25 20.91 -8.09
CA GLY A 56 2.70 20.73 -7.88
C GLY A 56 3.08 20.46 -6.43
N HIS A 57 2.09 20.17 -5.57
CA HIS A 57 2.32 19.77 -4.19
C HIS A 57 2.98 18.40 -4.14
N LYS A 58 4.12 18.31 -3.45
CA LYS A 58 4.85 17.07 -3.28
C LYS A 58 4.18 16.24 -2.20
N VAL A 59 3.68 15.05 -2.56
CA VAL A 59 3.08 14.11 -1.60
C VAL A 59 4.18 13.51 -0.72
N GLU A 60 4.23 13.96 0.53
CA GLU A 60 5.17 13.44 1.52
C GLU A 60 4.73 12.08 2.08
N SER A 61 5.58 11.42 2.87
CA SER A 61 5.40 10.03 3.30
C SER A 61 4.06 9.77 4.01
N VAL A 62 3.69 10.62 4.98
CA VAL A 62 2.44 10.45 5.75
C VAL A 62 1.21 10.53 4.85
N GLU A 63 1.11 11.59 4.04
CA GLU A 63 0.00 11.79 3.11
C GLU A 63 -0.09 10.64 2.09
N HIS A 64 1.05 10.12 1.63
CA HIS A 64 1.08 8.97 0.71
C HIS A 64 0.47 7.72 1.36
N MET A 65 0.81 7.45 2.62
CA MET A 65 0.27 6.29 3.36
C MET A 65 -1.23 6.45 3.61
N GLU A 66 -1.69 7.66 3.92
CA GLU A 66 -3.11 7.96 4.10
C GLU A 66 -3.89 7.81 2.80
N LYS A 67 -3.40 8.38 1.69
CA LYS A 67 -3.99 8.21 0.36
C LYS A 67 -4.11 6.74 -0.01
N PHE A 68 -3.09 5.94 0.29
CA PHE A 68 -3.13 4.50 0.04
C PHE A 68 -4.14 3.79 0.94
N TRP A 69 -4.22 4.14 2.23
CA TRP A 69 -5.22 3.59 3.13
C TRP A 69 -6.65 3.94 2.71
N TYR A 70 -6.92 5.19 2.31
CA TYR A 70 -8.25 5.59 1.83
C TYR A 70 -8.66 4.81 0.58
N PHE A 71 -7.73 4.60 -0.36
CA PHE A 71 -7.99 3.72 -1.48
C PHE A 71 -8.37 2.30 -1.04
N LEU A 72 -7.64 1.70 -0.08
CA LEU A 72 -7.98 0.38 0.45
C LEU A 72 -9.38 0.36 1.08
N GLN A 73 -9.76 1.42 1.79
CA GLN A 73 -11.10 1.58 2.36
C GLN A 73 -12.19 1.70 1.28
N GLU A 74 -11.94 2.43 0.21
CA GLU A 74 -12.84 2.50 -0.96
C GLU A 74 -13.04 1.13 -1.61
N LYS A 75 -11.98 0.31 -1.65
CA LYS A 75 -12.06 -1.10 -2.08
C LYS A 75 -12.75 -2.01 -1.06
N GLY A 76 -13.15 -1.50 0.11
CA GLY A 76 -13.86 -2.25 1.14
C GLY A 76 -12.96 -2.95 2.15
N ILE A 77 -11.66 -2.65 2.20
CA ILE A 77 -10.74 -3.14 3.23
C ILE A 77 -10.80 -2.18 4.43
N LYS A 78 -11.28 -2.69 5.58
CA LYS A 78 -11.53 -1.88 6.79
C LYS A 78 -10.65 -2.24 7.98
N ALA A 79 -9.79 -3.24 7.84
CA ALA A 79 -8.91 -3.74 8.89
C ALA A 79 -7.50 -3.95 8.35
N HIS A 80 -6.55 -4.20 9.24
CA HIS A 80 -5.16 -4.50 8.90
C HIS A 80 -4.41 -3.37 8.18
N ARG A 81 -4.73 -2.10 8.49
CA ARG A 81 -4.06 -0.91 7.92
C ARG A 81 -2.54 -1.05 7.98
N SER A 82 -1.97 -1.15 9.18
CA SER A 82 -0.51 -1.19 9.36
C SER A 82 0.10 -2.41 8.68
N ALA A 83 -0.57 -3.57 8.73
CA ALA A 83 -0.06 -4.78 8.08
C ALA A 83 0.04 -4.65 6.55
N ILE A 84 -0.90 -3.95 5.90
CA ILE A 84 -0.88 -3.77 4.44
C ILE A 84 -0.01 -2.57 4.05
N VAL A 85 -0.27 -1.41 4.66
CA VAL A 85 0.36 -0.13 4.33
C VAL A 85 1.86 -0.18 4.64
N ASN A 86 2.25 -0.55 5.87
CA ASN A 86 3.67 -0.58 6.24
C ASN A 86 4.41 -1.66 5.45
N ALA A 87 3.78 -2.83 5.21
CA ALA A 87 4.44 -3.87 4.44
C ALA A 87 4.74 -3.44 2.99
N ILE A 88 3.79 -2.80 2.31
CA ILE A 88 4.01 -2.26 0.96
C ILE A 88 5.03 -1.11 1.01
N ALA A 89 4.88 -0.18 1.95
CA ALA A 89 5.75 0.99 2.05
C ALA A 89 7.21 0.62 2.32
N GLU A 90 7.46 -0.22 3.32
CA GLU A 90 8.80 -0.71 3.64
C GLU A 90 9.40 -1.49 2.48
N LYS A 91 8.63 -2.42 1.89
CA LYS A 91 9.11 -3.19 0.73
C LYS A 91 9.47 -2.26 -0.43
N MET A 92 8.60 -1.30 -0.73
CA MET A 92 8.89 -0.35 -1.80
C MET A 92 10.07 0.55 -1.49
N ASN A 93 10.31 0.91 -0.23
CA ASN A 93 11.49 1.67 0.17
C ASN A 93 12.79 0.88 -0.04
N THR A 94 12.75 -0.46 0.04
CA THR A 94 13.94 -1.28 -0.31
C THR A 94 14.26 -1.25 -1.81
N MET A 95 13.24 -1.06 -2.67
CA MET A 95 13.40 -1.01 -4.12
C MET A 95 13.60 0.42 -4.65
N MET A 96 13.02 1.41 -3.99
CA MET A 96 13.04 2.84 -4.33
C MET A 96 13.27 3.66 -3.06
N PRO A 97 14.54 3.77 -2.60
CA PRO A 97 14.85 4.51 -1.38
C PRO A 97 14.36 5.95 -1.41
N GLY A 98 13.73 6.39 -0.32
CA GLY A 98 13.16 7.74 -0.15
C GLY A 98 11.69 7.86 -0.53
N ILE A 99 11.04 6.77 -0.95
CA ILE A 99 9.59 6.76 -1.20
C ILE A 99 8.77 6.78 0.10
N TYR A 100 9.33 6.20 1.17
CA TYR A 100 8.75 6.11 2.50
C TYR A 100 9.78 6.48 3.55
N ASP A 101 9.32 7.20 4.57
CA ASP A 101 10.09 7.62 5.73
C ASP A 101 9.36 7.11 6.97
N ALA A 102 9.96 6.12 7.63
CA ALA A 102 9.39 5.51 8.84
C ALA A 102 9.49 6.45 10.05
N ASP A 103 10.51 7.30 10.10
CA ASP A 103 10.70 8.24 11.21
C ASP A 103 9.64 9.35 11.15
N ALA A 104 9.17 9.70 9.95
CA ALA A 104 8.03 10.60 9.77
C ALA A 104 6.68 10.01 10.21
N TYR A 105 6.63 8.70 10.45
CA TYR A 105 5.44 7.95 10.86
C TYR A 105 5.44 7.62 12.36
N GLY A 106 6.51 7.98 13.09
CA GLY A 106 6.88 7.44 14.39
C GLY A 106 6.14 7.92 15.64
N ASP A 107 5.00 8.59 15.53
CA ASP A 107 4.21 9.05 16.70
C ASP A 107 2.72 8.60 16.69
N ASP A 108 2.25 7.90 15.65
CA ASP A 108 0.83 7.47 15.52
C ASP A 108 0.62 5.94 15.69
N GLU A 109 1.50 5.26 16.45
CA GLU A 109 1.31 3.85 16.85
C GLU A 109 0.92 3.71 18.33
N ASP A 110 -0.08 4.48 18.78
CA ASP A 110 -0.87 4.18 19.97
C ASP A 110 -2.34 4.52 19.66
N ASP A 111 -3.08 3.59 19.05
CA ASP A 111 -4.53 3.46 19.30
C ASP A 111 -5.00 2.05 18.87
N GLU A 112 -5.69 1.40 19.81
CA GLU A 112 -6.03 -0.02 19.98
C GLU A 112 -6.78 -0.71 18.82
#